data_AF-A0A971IRT4-F1
#
_entry.id   AF-A0A971IRT4-F1
#
_cell.length_a   1.000
_cell.length_b   1.000
_cell.length_c   1.000
_cell.angle_alpha   90.00
_cell.angle_beta   90.00
_cell.angle_gamma   90.00
#
_symmetry.space_group_name_H-M   'P 1'
#
loop_
_entity.id
_entity.type
_entity.pdbx_description
1 polymer ?
#
loop_
_entity_poly.entity_id
_entity_poly.type
_entity_poly.pdbx_seq_one_letter_code
_entity_poly.pdbx_strand_id
1 'polypeptide(L)' 'MTRERRQWSKNKKLKIIQRVEVNGLQLTLRKYNLSQSLFHKWKRRFNEQGIIGLGAQ' A
#
# COMPACT_ATOMS: atom_id res chain seq x y z
N MET A 1 -21.85 7.45 12.23
CA MET A 1 -21.15 6.92 11.04
C MET A 1 -19.82 6.33 11.46
N THR A 2 -19.74 5.00 11.65
CA THR A 2 -18.48 4.32 11.92
C THR A 2 -17.65 4.30 10.64
N ARG A 3 -16.59 5.13 10.57
CA ARG A 3 -15.58 5.01 9.51
C ARG A 3 -14.85 3.70 9.73
N GLU A 4 -15.34 2.61 9.15
CA GLU A 4 -14.65 1.33 9.16
C GLU A 4 -13.25 1.55 8.56
N ARG A 5 -12.23 1.46 9.41
CA ARG A 5 -10.84 1.59 8.97
C ARG A 5 -10.57 0.40 8.06
N ARG A 6 -10.46 0.66 6.75
CA ARG A 6 -10.07 -0.35 5.77
C ARG A 6 -8.73 -0.95 6.22
N GLN A 7 -8.78 -2.18 6.73
CA GLN A 7 -7.58 -2.91 7.12
C GLN A 7 -6.89 -3.42 5.86
N TRP A 8 -5.58 -3.15 5.76
CA TRP A 8 -4.76 -3.56 4.64
C TRP A 8 -3.79 -4.64 5.11
N SER A 9 -4.10 -5.89 4.76
CA SER A 9 -3.24 -7.05 5.03
C SER A 9 -1.88 -6.90 4.34
N LYS A 10 -0.85 -7.50 4.94
CA LYS A 10 0.54 -7.49 4.43
C LYS A 10 0.63 -7.90 2.96
N ASN A 11 0.02 -9.04 2.61
CA ASN A 11 0.00 -9.54 1.24
C ASN A 11 -0.65 -8.55 0.27
N LYS A 12 -1.72 -7.86 0.69
CA LYS A 12 -2.44 -6.92 -0.17
C LYS A 12 -1.60 -5.67 -0.44
N LYS A 13 -0.91 -5.15 0.58
CA LYS A 13 0.05 -4.04 0.43
C LYS A 13 1.19 -4.41 -0.53
N LEU A 14 1.76 -5.59 -0.37
CA LEU A 14 2.85 -6.08 -1.21
C LEU A 14 2.41 -6.23 -2.67
N LYS A 15 1.22 -6.80 -2.90
CA LYS A 15 0.63 -6.93 -4.23
C LYS A 15 0.40 -5.57 -4.91
N ILE A 16 0.07 -4.54 -4.15
CA ILE A 16 -0.07 -3.16 -4.65
C ILE A 16 1.29 -2.58 -5.04
N ILE A 17 2.32 -2.75 -4.20
CA ILE A 17 3.67 -2.25 -4.49
C ILE A 17 4.21 -2.86 -5.79
N GLN A 18 4.13 -4.19 -5.94
CA GLN A 18 4.54 -4.87 -7.17
C GLN A 18 3.72 -4.40 -8.39
N ARG A 19 2.39 -4.23 -8.24
CA ARG A 19 1.55 -3.73 -9.34
C ARG A 19 1.89 -2.31 -9.75
N VAL A 20 2.31 -1.46 -8.82
CA VAL A 20 2.76 -0.09 -9.11
C VAL A 20 4.03 -0.11 -9.96
N GLU A 21 4.95 -1.04 -9.72
CA GLU A 21 6.16 -1.17 -10.53
C GLU A 21 5.86 -1.64 -11.95
N VAL A 22 4.89 -2.55 -12.10
CA VAL A 22 4.50 -3.11 -13.42
C VAL A 22 3.58 -2.18 -14.22
N ASN A 23 2.55 -1.60 -13.59
CA ASN A 23 1.48 -0.85 -14.29
C ASN A 23 1.57 0.66 -14.08
N GLY A 24 2.50 1.13 -13.24
CA GLY A 24 2.59 2.51 -12.81
C GLY A 24 1.71 2.85 -11.59
N LEU A 25 2.09 3.97 -10.96
CA LEU A 25 1.52 4.44 -9.69
C LEU A 25 0.05 4.83 -9.84
N GLN A 26 -0.26 5.75 -10.75
CA GLN A 26 -1.60 6.34 -10.89
C GLN A 26 -2.70 5.29 -11.16
N LEU A 27 -2.44 4.35 -12.08
CA LEU A 27 -3.41 3.33 -12.47
C LEU A 27 -3.73 2.39 -11.30
N THR A 28 -2.69 1.95 -10.59
CA THR A 28 -2.84 1.06 -9.44
C THR A 28 -3.54 1.76 -8.28
N LEU A 29 -3.17 3.01 -7.98
CA LEU A 29 -3.82 3.79 -6.92
C LEU A 29 -5.31 4.01 -7.18
N ARG A 30 -5.69 4.34 -8.43
CA ARG A 30 -7.11 4.47 -8.82
C ARG A 30 -7.85 3.14 -8.65
N LYS A 31 -7.27 2.03 -9.12
CA LYS A 31 -7.87 0.68 -9.03
C LYS A 31 -8.14 0.24 -7.59
N TYR A 32 -7.24 0.57 -6.67
CA TYR A 32 -7.36 0.22 -5.25
C TYR A 32 -7.98 1.32 -4.39
N ASN A 33 -8.38 2.45 -5.00
CA ASN A 33 -8.85 3.65 -4.33
C ASN A 33 -7.92 4.05 -3.16
N LEU A 34 -6.62 4.05 -3.44
CA LEU A 34 -5.57 4.29 -2.47
C LEU A 34 -5.01 5.70 -2.64
N SER A 35 -4.85 6.43 -1.54
CA SER A 35 -4.18 7.72 -1.56
C SER A 35 -2.68 7.56 -1.81
N GLN A 36 -2.10 8.46 -2.60
CA GLN A 36 -0.65 8.54 -2.80
C GLN A 36 0.10 8.60 -1.47
N SER A 37 -0.35 9.42 -0.51
CA SER A 37 0.32 9.59 0.79
C SER A 37 0.41 8.27 1.56
N LEU A 38 -0.63 7.43 1.46
CA LEU A 38 -0.65 6.11 2.09
C LEU A 38 0.34 5.15 1.41
N PHE A 39 0.41 5.18 0.07
CA PHE A 39 1.38 4.41 -0.69
C PHE A 39 2.82 4.81 -0.36
N HIS A 40 3.12 6.12 -0.34
CA HIS A 40 4.47 6.60 -0.01
C HIS A 40 4.89 6.18 1.41
N LYS A 41 3.97 6.20 2.39
CA LYS A 41 4.23 5.63 3.73
C LYS A 41 4.59 4.15 3.66
N TRP A 42 3.85 3.35 2.89
CA TRP A 42 4.14 1.92 2.73
C TRP A 42 5.45 1.69 2.02
N LYS A 43 5.74 2.43 0.95
CA LYS A 43 6.97 2.34 0.19
C LYS A 43 8.18 2.70 1.05
N ARG A 44 8.08 3.74 1.89
CA ARG A 44 9.14 4.10 2.85
C ARG A 44 9.39 2.98 3.86
N ARG A 45 8.33 2.48 4.51
CA ARG A 45 8.45 1.35 5.45
C ARG A 45 8.98 0.07 4.80
N PHE A 46 8.61 -0.17 3.54
CA PHE A 46 9.12 -1.29 2.75
C PHE A 46 10.61 -1.12 2.43
N ASN A 47 11.06 0.10 2.15
CA ASN A 47 12.48 0.36 1.94
C ASN A 47 13.30 0.24 3.24
N GLU A 48 12.72 0.62 4.38
CA GLU A 48 13.38 0.59 5.69
C GLU A 48 13.43 -0.82 6.30
N GLN A 49 12.35 -1.60 6.20
CA GLN A 49 12.18 -2.87 6.90
C GLN A 49 11.64 -4.01 6.02
N GLY A 50 11.59 -3.83 4.70
CA GLY A 50 11.04 -4.80 3.76
C GLY A 50 9.57 -5.11 4.02
N ILE A 51 9.22 -6.38 3.81
CA ILE A 51 7.84 -6.89 4.00
C ILE A 51 7.38 -6.76 5.46
N ILE A 52 8.30 -6.78 6.42
CA ILE A 52 8.01 -6.68 7.85
C ILE A 52 7.43 -5.31 8.19
N GLY A 53 7.97 -4.23 7.60
CA GLY A 53 7.50 -2.85 7.77
C GLY A 53 6.08 -2.61 7.25
N LEU A 54 5.60 -3.44 6.31
CA LEU A 54 4.22 -3.39 5.81
C LEU A 54 3.21 -4.02 6.79
N GLY A 55 3.68 -4.75 7.78
CA GLY A 55 2.87 -5.50 8.73
C GLY A 55 2.57 -4.85 10.06
N ALA A 56 3.16 -3.70 10.36
CA ALA A 56 2.91 -2.98 11.60
C ALA A 56 1.70 -2.04 11.44
N GLN A 57 0.48 -2.59 11.50
CA GLN A 57 -0.74 -1.87 11.90
C GLN A 57 -1.84 -2.84 12.29
#